data_AF-A0A9X6PR97-F1
#
_entry.id   AF-A0A9X6PR97-F1
#
_cell.length_a   1.000
_cell.length_b   1.000
_cell.length_c   1.000
_cell.angle_alpha   90.00
_cell.angle_beta   90.00
_cell.angle_gamma   90.00
#
_symmetry.space_group_name_H-M   'P 1'
#
loop_
_entity.id
_entity.type
_entity.pdbx_description
1 polymer ?
#
loop_
_entity_poly.entity_id
_entity_poly.type
_entity_poly.pdbx_seq_one_letter_code
_entity_poly.pdbx_strand_id
1 'polypeptide(L)'
;MQKKHGVIEACELGISSLIVVEGHESSKFKYMDTINNQKFLEFKKNSANADLLHVINNVWIPFNKDRKIIHNDSLKQTPNKALNFKGCDNMFQNIVLTPHNKVASCCGLTMEHIPEMKMGKYIEGSLEKYFNNQLRDFLKIWIWVEGPEKIYYFASQMNNKVQYNSNITHNCQACAEIYQNDLIKETLLNHWEKVYDDVMFKYELKRKQFQTEASFAIY
;
A
#
# COMPACT_ATOMS: atom_id res chain seq x y z
N MET A 1 -36.70 1.72 -13.76
CA MET A 1 -35.43 1.07 -13.35
C MET A 1 -34.85 1.88 -12.20
N GLN A 2 -34.92 1.36 -10.98
CA GLN A 2 -34.33 2.01 -9.80
C GLN A 2 -32.81 1.96 -9.97
N LYS A 3 -32.12 3.11 -9.96
CA LYS A 3 -30.64 3.13 -10.01
C LYS A 3 -30.12 2.46 -8.74
N LYS A 4 -29.79 1.18 -8.82
CA LYS A 4 -29.14 0.43 -7.74
C LYS A 4 -27.70 0.92 -7.60
N HIS A 5 -27.29 1.23 -6.39
CA HIS A 5 -25.92 1.62 -6.07
C HIS A 5 -25.14 0.36 -5.75
N GLY A 6 -24.18 0.00 -6.61
CA GLY A 6 -23.48 -1.29 -6.51
C GLY A 6 -22.89 -1.57 -5.13
N VAL A 7 -22.34 -0.54 -4.47
CA VAL A 7 -21.76 -0.68 -3.13
C VAL A 7 -22.80 -0.95 -2.05
N ILE A 8 -23.97 -0.31 -2.13
CA ILE A 8 -25.07 -0.51 -1.16
C ILE A 8 -25.67 -1.89 -1.37
N GLU A 9 -25.92 -2.27 -2.63
CA GLU A 9 -26.46 -3.59 -2.95
C GLU A 9 -25.52 -4.71 -2.49
N ALA A 10 -24.21 -4.53 -2.67
CA ALA A 10 -23.21 -5.49 -2.19
C ALA A 10 -23.30 -5.64 -0.66
N CYS A 11 -23.37 -4.55 0.10
CA CYS A 11 -23.54 -4.62 1.55
C CYS A 11 -24.86 -5.26 1.97
N GLU A 12 -25.97 -5.00 1.27
CA GLU A 12 -27.26 -5.66 1.55
C GLU A 12 -27.21 -7.18 1.32
N LEU A 13 -26.32 -7.63 0.41
CA LEU A 13 -26.03 -9.05 0.19
C LEU A 13 -25.00 -9.62 1.20
N GLY A 14 -24.62 -8.86 2.23
CA GLY A 14 -23.63 -9.28 3.23
C GLY A 14 -22.18 -9.15 2.77
N ILE A 15 -21.91 -8.45 1.66
CA ILE A 15 -20.56 -8.28 1.13
C ILE A 15 -19.96 -6.96 1.68
N SER A 16 -18.91 -7.08 2.49
CA SER A 16 -18.14 -5.92 2.94
C SER A 16 -17.60 -5.13 1.73
N SER A 17 -17.85 -3.83 1.74
CA SER A 17 -17.56 -2.97 0.60
C SER A 17 -16.88 -1.68 1.06
N LEU A 18 -15.92 -1.24 0.26
CA LEU A 18 -15.08 -0.08 0.53
C LEU A 18 -15.20 0.94 -0.61
N ILE A 19 -15.55 2.18 -0.27
CA ILE A 19 -15.44 3.32 -1.18
C ILE A 19 -14.10 4.01 -0.91
N VAL A 20 -13.19 3.95 -1.88
CA VAL A 20 -11.94 4.72 -1.83
C VAL A 20 -12.14 6.01 -2.59
N VAL A 21 -12.08 7.14 -1.90
CA VAL A 21 -12.10 8.47 -2.54
C VAL A 21 -10.67 8.93 -2.72
N GLU A 22 -10.16 8.79 -3.95
CA GLU A 22 -8.82 9.21 -4.32
C GLU A 22 -8.84 10.60 -4.96
N GLY A 23 -7.98 11.50 -4.46
CA GLY A 23 -7.94 12.85 -5.01
C GLY A 23 -6.67 13.64 -4.68
N HIS A 24 -6.74 14.90 -5.06
CA HIS A 24 -5.73 15.94 -4.85
C HIS A 24 -6.44 17.26 -4.54
N GLU A 25 -5.70 18.33 -4.25
CA GLU A 25 -6.30 19.59 -3.76
C GLU A 25 -7.38 20.15 -4.70
N SER A 26 -7.15 20.12 -6.01
CA SER A 26 -8.08 20.59 -7.03
C SER A 26 -9.15 19.57 -7.49
N SER A 27 -9.26 18.39 -6.87
CA SER A 27 -10.32 17.43 -7.22
C SER A 27 -11.71 18.01 -6.92
N LYS A 28 -12.64 17.88 -7.88
CA LYS A 28 -14.04 18.35 -7.74
C LYS A 28 -14.86 17.53 -6.75
N PHE A 29 -14.57 16.24 -6.63
CA PHE A 29 -15.20 15.32 -5.71
C PHE A 29 -14.23 15.02 -4.55
N LYS A 30 -14.74 15.06 -3.33
CA LYS A 30 -14.00 14.90 -2.08
C LYS A 30 -14.66 13.84 -1.20
N TYR A 31 -13.92 13.39 -0.21
CA TYR A 31 -14.41 12.46 0.82
C TYR A 31 -15.73 12.92 1.45
N MET A 32 -15.84 14.22 1.77
CA MET A 32 -17.04 14.81 2.36
C MET A 32 -18.29 14.64 1.47
N ASP A 33 -18.13 14.67 0.14
CA ASP A 33 -19.25 14.47 -0.79
C ASP A 33 -19.83 13.06 -0.72
N THR A 34 -19.01 12.07 -0.31
CA THR A 34 -19.47 10.69 -0.11
C THR A 34 -20.21 10.56 1.21
N ILE A 35 -19.61 11.00 2.32
CA ILE A 35 -20.22 10.79 3.64
C ILE A 35 -21.46 11.67 3.87
N ASN A 36 -21.55 12.81 3.19
CA ASN A 36 -22.71 13.70 3.23
C ASN A 36 -23.77 13.32 2.16
N ASN A 37 -23.50 12.31 1.33
CA ASN A 37 -24.47 11.88 0.35
C ASN A 37 -25.71 11.30 1.04
N GLN A 38 -26.90 11.77 0.64
CA GLN A 38 -28.15 11.34 1.27
C GLN A 38 -28.32 9.81 1.28
N LYS A 39 -27.93 9.12 0.22
CA LYS A 39 -28.05 7.65 0.14
C LYS A 39 -27.07 6.93 1.05
N PHE A 40 -25.87 7.48 1.20
CA PHE A 40 -24.89 6.96 2.15
C PHE A 40 -25.42 7.09 3.59
N LEU A 41 -25.95 8.26 3.93
CA LEU A 41 -26.54 8.52 5.25
C LEU A 41 -27.77 7.65 5.52
N GLU A 42 -28.67 7.50 4.54
CA GLU A 42 -29.85 6.64 4.64
C GLU A 42 -29.44 5.17 4.87
N PHE A 43 -28.47 4.67 4.11
CA PHE A 43 -27.96 3.32 4.29
C PHE A 43 -27.33 3.13 5.68
N LYS A 44 -26.44 4.05 6.10
CA LYS A 44 -25.78 3.98 7.41
C LYS A 44 -26.76 4.07 8.58
N LYS A 45 -27.91 4.73 8.41
CA LYS A 45 -28.93 4.88 9.45
C LYS A 45 -29.89 3.70 9.52
N ASN A 46 -30.29 3.16 8.37
CA ASN A 46 -31.45 2.27 8.29
C ASN A 46 -31.11 0.81 8.00
N SER A 47 -29.90 0.49 7.53
CA SER A 47 -29.52 -0.88 7.20
C SER A 47 -28.92 -1.60 8.40
N ALA A 48 -29.32 -2.86 8.62
CA ALA A 48 -28.66 -3.75 9.56
C ALA A 48 -27.22 -4.09 9.15
N ASN A 49 -26.88 -3.88 7.87
CA ASN A 49 -25.57 -4.11 7.28
C ASN A 49 -24.72 -2.83 7.19
N ALA A 50 -25.07 -1.78 7.93
CA ALA A 50 -24.39 -0.49 7.88
C ALA A 50 -22.87 -0.60 8.12
N ASP A 51 -22.44 -1.54 8.96
CA ASP A 51 -21.03 -1.73 9.33
C ASP A 51 -20.20 -2.39 8.23
N LEU A 52 -20.85 -2.96 7.21
CA LEU A 52 -20.16 -3.52 6.04
C LEU A 52 -19.71 -2.46 5.04
N LEU A 53 -20.20 -1.21 5.15
CA LEU A 53 -19.83 -0.13 4.25
C LEU A 53 -18.81 0.82 4.88
N HIS A 54 -17.62 0.86 4.29
CA HIS A 54 -16.53 1.73 4.70
C HIS A 54 -16.22 2.78 3.63
N VAL A 55 -15.72 3.94 4.06
CA VAL A 55 -15.20 4.98 3.17
C VAL A 55 -13.82 5.37 3.66
N ILE A 56 -12.84 5.41 2.76
CA ILE A 56 -11.51 5.92 3.05
C ILE A 56 -11.18 7.06 2.11
N ASN A 57 -10.44 8.03 2.64
CA ASN A 57 -9.86 9.12 1.86
C ASN A 57 -8.41 8.77 1.55
N ASN A 58 -8.02 8.78 0.28
CA ASN A 58 -6.65 8.48 -0.14
C ASN A 58 -6.15 9.50 -1.18
N VAL A 59 -4.84 9.52 -1.40
CA VAL A 59 -4.21 10.44 -2.36
C VAL A 59 -4.09 9.78 -3.73
N TRP A 60 -4.42 10.54 -4.76
CA TRP A 60 -4.18 10.09 -6.14
C TRP A 60 -2.69 10.19 -6.48
N ILE A 61 -2.08 9.10 -6.93
CA ILE A 61 -0.68 9.07 -7.35
C ILE A 61 -0.60 9.29 -8.87
N PRO A 62 0.15 10.29 -9.37
CA PRO A 62 0.35 10.44 -10.81
C PRO A 62 1.27 9.32 -11.34
N PHE A 63 0.78 8.54 -12.30
CA PHE A 63 1.59 7.55 -13.03
C PHE A 63 2.24 8.13 -14.30
N ASN A 64 1.61 9.15 -14.90
CA ASN A 64 2.12 9.81 -16.10
C ASN A 64 2.80 11.14 -15.71
N LYS A 65 4.00 11.38 -16.25
CA LYS A 65 4.81 12.60 -15.99
C LYS A 65 4.10 13.90 -16.41
N ASP A 66 3.13 13.81 -17.30
CA ASP A 66 2.48 14.97 -17.91
C ASP A 66 1.39 15.60 -17.01
N ARG A 67 1.00 14.92 -15.92
CA ARG A 67 -0.03 15.43 -15.00
C ARG A 67 0.62 15.95 -13.71
N LYS A 68 0.77 17.26 -13.61
CA LYS A 68 1.16 17.92 -12.35
C LYS A 68 0.01 17.86 -11.37
N ILE A 69 0.19 17.11 -10.29
CA ILE A 69 -0.77 16.99 -9.20
C ILE A 69 -0.17 17.70 -7.99
N ILE A 70 -0.93 18.63 -7.43
CA ILE A 70 -0.56 19.36 -6.23
C ILE A 70 -1.27 18.69 -5.05
N HIS A 71 -0.48 18.23 -4.10
CA HIS A 71 -0.92 17.74 -2.82
C HIS A 71 -0.47 18.69 -1.72
N ASN A 72 -1.20 18.67 -0.62
CA ASN A 72 -0.85 19.43 0.57
C ASN A 72 0.53 19.03 1.09
N ASP A 73 1.35 20.01 1.48
CA ASP A 73 2.71 19.79 2.00
C ASP A 73 2.75 18.90 3.26
N SER A 74 1.66 18.87 4.04
CA SER A 74 1.55 17.96 5.19
C SER A 74 1.64 16.48 4.81
N LEU A 75 1.23 16.13 3.59
CA LEU A 75 1.26 14.76 3.06
C LEU A 75 2.66 14.35 2.56
N LYS A 76 3.56 15.32 2.32
CA LYS A 76 4.89 15.04 1.79
C LYS A 76 5.73 14.25 2.80
N GLN A 77 6.18 13.08 2.38
CA GLN A 77 7.13 12.23 3.09
C GLN A 77 8.51 12.80 2.85
N THR A 78 9.09 13.38 3.88
CA THR A 78 10.33 14.18 3.81
C THR A 78 11.32 13.64 4.83
N PRO A 79 12.64 13.81 4.61
CA PRO A 79 13.66 13.29 5.54
C PRO A 79 13.49 13.71 7.01
N ASN A 80 12.98 14.91 7.27
CA ASN A 80 12.65 15.39 8.64
C ASN A 80 11.48 14.64 9.30
N LYS A 81 10.69 13.87 8.53
CA LYS A 81 9.62 12.99 9.04
C LYS A 81 10.07 11.53 9.15
N ALA A 82 11.37 11.22 9.02
CA ALA A 82 11.87 9.84 8.97
C ALA A 82 11.61 8.98 10.23
N LEU A 83 11.26 9.60 11.36
CA LEU A 83 10.81 8.91 12.57
C LEU A 83 9.34 8.45 12.49
N ASN A 84 8.55 9.03 11.59
CA ASN A 84 7.12 8.75 11.41
C ASN A 84 6.85 7.77 10.26
N PHE A 85 7.87 7.35 9.53
CA PHE A 85 7.72 6.33 8.49
C PHE A 85 7.29 4.99 9.11
N LYS A 86 6.42 4.28 8.38
CA LYS A 86 5.81 3.03 8.85
C LYS A 86 5.89 1.96 7.78
N GLY A 87 5.96 0.71 8.22
CA GLY A 87 5.82 -0.47 7.39
C GLY A 87 4.56 -0.47 6.52
N CYS A 88 4.64 -1.14 5.38
CA CYS A 88 3.50 -1.34 4.49
C CYS A 88 2.85 -2.70 4.75
N ASP A 89 1.73 -2.72 5.46
CA ASP A 89 1.00 -3.95 5.82
C ASP A 89 0.43 -4.70 4.62
N ASN A 90 0.21 -4.00 3.49
CA ASN A 90 -0.19 -4.64 2.24
C ASN A 90 0.87 -5.65 1.73
N MET A 91 2.13 -5.52 2.15
CA MET A 91 3.14 -6.53 1.93
C MET A 91 2.88 -7.73 2.85
N PHE A 92 2.81 -8.94 2.30
CA PHE A 92 2.50 -10.20 3.01
C PHE A 92 1.10 -10.35 3.61
N GLN A 93 0.22 -9.35 3.57
CA GLN A 93 -1.20 -9.57 3.92
C GLN A 93 -2.10 -9.70 2.69
N ASN A 94 -1.61 -9.28 1.53
CA ASN A 94 -2.36 -9.34 0.28
C ASN A 94 -1.68 -10.25 -0.74
N ILE A 95 -2.51 -11.03 -1.43
CA ILE A 95 -2.16 -11.69 -2.68
C ILE A 95 -3.10 -11.15 -3.74
N VAL A 96 -2.53 -10.52 -4.77
CA VAL A 96 -3.31 -9.87 -5.83
C VAL A 96 -3.33 -10.75 -7.05
N LEU A 97 -4.52 -11.03 -7.57
CA LEU A 97 -4.71 -11.62 -8.89
C LEU A 97 -5.08 -10.50 -9.87
N THR A 98 -4.24 -10.29 -10.90
CA THR A 98 -4.50 -9.29 -11.93
C THR A 98 -5.42 -9.85 -13.02
N PRO A 99 -6.07 -8.98 -13.82
CA PRO A 99 -6.86 -9.40 -14.98
C PRO A 99 -6.08 -10.20 -16.03
N HIS A 100 -4.74 -10.19 -15.97
CA HIS A 100 -3.85 -10.91 -16.88
C HIS A 100 -3.42 -12.29 -16.34
N ASN A 101 -4.15 -12.85 -15.37
CA ASN A 101 -3.82 -14.11 -14.70
C ASN A 101 -2.42 -14.09 -14.03
N LYS A 102 -2.01 -12.93 -13.50
CA LYS A 102 -0.74 -12.78 -12.77
C LYS A 102 -0.99 -12.61 -11.29
N VAL A 103 -0.09 -13.18 -10.48
CA VAL A 103 -0.10 -13.08 -9.03
C VAL A 103 0.93 -12.03 -8.62
N ALA A 104 0.57 -11.10 -7.74
CA ALA A 104 1.42 -10.00 -7.29
C ALA A 104 1.39 -9.80 -5.76
N SER A 105 2.48 -9.24 -5.23
CA SER A 105 2.77 -9.13 -3.79
C SER A 105 2.24 -7.88 -3.10
N CYS A 106 1.62 -6.97 -3.84
CA CYS A 106 1.19 -5.67 -3.34
C CYS A 106 -0.08 -5.23 -4.04
N CYS A 107 -1.00 -4.58 -3.32
CA CYS A 107 -2.26 -4.05 -3.83
C CYS A 107 -2.14 -2.67 -4.51
N GLY A 108 -1.01 -1.99 -4.38
CA GLY A 108 -0.82 -0.68 -4.99
C GLY A 108 -0.69 -0.79 -6.50
N LEU A 109 -1.43 0.02 -7.26
CA LEU A 109 -1.38 0.06 -8.74
C LEU A 109 0.04 0.25 -9.29
N THR A 110 0.92 0.92 -8.53
CA THR A 110 2.34 1.09 -8.87
C THR A 110 3.08 -0.22 -9.11
N MET A 111 2.63 -1.33 -8.51
CA MET A 111 3.21 -2.66 -8.72
C MET A 111 3.19 -3.11 -10.19
N GLU A 112 2.27 -2.58 -11.01
CA GLU A 112 2.25 -2.88 -12.45
C GLU A 112 3.55 -2.46 -13.14
N HIS A 113 4.25 -1.46 -12.59
CA HIS A 113 5.53 -0.95 -13.07
C HIS A 113 6.74 -1.48 -12.28
N ILE A 114 6.55 -2.45 -11.37
CA ILE A 114 7.62 -3.04 -10.56
C ILE A 114 7.63 -4.56 -10.81
N PRO A 115 8.48 -5.07 -11.74
CA PRO A 115 8.56 -6.49 -12.07
C PRO A 115 8.76 -7.40 -10.85
N GLU A 116 9.53 -6.95 -9.85
CA GLU A 116 9.87 -7.67 -8.63
C GLU A 116 8.65 -7.91 -7.71
N MET A 117 7.56 -7.16 -7.91
CA MET A 117 6.29 -7.37 -7.23
C MET A 117 5.43 -8.46 -7.90
N LYS A 118 5.78 -8.89 -9.12
CA LYS A 118 5.07 -9.95 -9.86
C LYS A 118 5.66 -11.30 -9.48
N MET A 119 4.83 -12.16 -8.89
CA MET A 119 5.24 -13.48 -8.38
C MET A 119 5.14 -14.59 -9.43
N GLY A 120 4.35 -14.39 -10.48
CA GLY A 120 4.17 -15.36 -11.54
C GLY A 120 2.77 -15.33 -12.15
N LYS A 121 2.43 -16.35 -12.93
CA LYS A 121 1.07 -16.59 -13.40
C LYS A 121 0.32 -17.43 -12.38
N TYR A 122 -0.97 -17.19 -12.21
CA TYR A 122 -1.77 -18.07 -11.36
C TYR A 122 -1.89 -19.45 -12.03
N ILE A 123 -1.55 -20.46 -11.24
CA ILE A 123 -1.75 -21.89 -11.52
C ILE A 123 -2.41 -22.45 -10.27
N GLU A 124 -3.33 -23.39 -10.42
CA GLU A 124 -3.96 -24.04 -9.27
C GLU A 124 -2.89 -24.59 -8.31
N GLY A 125 -3.05 -24.31 -7.01
CA GLY A 125 -2.08 -24.67 -5.97
C GLY A 125 -0.82 -23.79 -5.88
N SER A 126 -0.61 -22.80 -6.77
CA SER A 126 0.63 -22.01 -6.78
C SER A 126 0.69 -20.91 -5.72
N LEU A 127 -0.44 -20.52 -5.12
CA LEU A 127 -0.53 -19.35 -4.23
C LEU A 127 0.30 -19.51 -2.97
N GLU A 128 0.24 -20.67 -2.31
CA GLU A 128 1.01 -20.94 -1.10
C GLU A 128 2.51 -20.86 -1.37
N LYS A 129 2.96 -21.48 -2.47
CA LYS A 129 4.36 -21.41 -2.91
C LYS A 129 4.78 -19.96 -3.15
N TYR A 130 3.94 -19.18 -3.84
CA TYR A 130 4.23 -17.77 -4.12
C TYR A 130 4.33 -16.97 -2.82
N PHE A 131 3.38 -17.13 -1.91
CA PHE A 131 3.40 -16.49 -0.60
C PHE A 131 4.68 -16.81 0.18
N ASN A 132 5.00 -18.10 0.34
CA ASN A 132 6.16 -18.54 1.10
C ASN A 132 7.49 -18.06 0.50
N ASN A 133 7.57 -17.94 -0.83
CA ASN A 133 8.77 -17.41 -1.50
C ASN A 133 8.99 -15.92 -1.21
N GLN A 134 7.93 -15.11 -1.06
CA GLN A 134 8.08 -13.69 -0.75
C GLN A 134 8.73 -13.48 0.62
N LEU A 135 8.52 -14.40 1.57
CA LEU A 135 9.09 -14.33 2.91
C LEU A 135 10.62 -14.50 2.93
N ARG A 136 11.24 -14.78 1.78
CA ARG A 136 12.70 -14.87 1.60
C ARG A 136 13.29 -13.62 0.93
N ASP A 137 12.45 -12.66 0.55
CA ASP A 137 12.86 -11.42 -0.09
C ASP A 137 13.11 -10.34 0.97
N PHE A 138 14.39 -10.07 1.25
CA PHE A 138 14.78 -9.11 2.29
C PHE A 138 14.22 -7.71 2.04
N LEU A 139 14.18 -7.25 0.79
CA LEU A 139 13.68 -5.90 0.49
C LEU A 139 12.17 -5.81 0.76
N LYS A 140 11.41 -6.86 0.45
CA LYS A 140 9.99 -6.95 0.83
C LYS A 140 9.80 -7.01 2.35
N ILE A 141 10.64 -7.75 3.06
CA ILE A 141 10.63 -7.77 4.54
C ILE A 141 10.86 -6.36 5.08
N TRP A 142 11.87 -5.66 4.57
CA TRP A 142 12.19 -4.32 5.01
C TRP A 142 11.04 -3.34 4.73
N ILE A 143 10.41 -3.41 3.55
CA ILE A 143 9.21 -2.62 3.21
C ILE A 143 8.07 -2.91 4.19
N TRP A 144 7.85 -4.18 4.53
CA TRP A 144 6.78 -4.55 5.45
C TRP A 144 7.00 -4.01 6.86
N VAL A 145 8.25 -3.98 7.33
CA VAL A 145 8.60 -3.56 8.69
C VAL A 145 8.69 -2.04 8.81
N GLU A 146 9.47 -1.39 7.96
CA GLU A 146 9.84 0.03 8.13
C GLU A 146 9.27 0.95 7.05
N GLY A 147 8.82 0.39 5.94
CA GLY A 147 8.23 1.14 4.84
C GLY A 147 9.26 1.60 3.81
N PRO A 148 8.83 1.82 2.55
CA PRO A 148 9.73 2.21 1.47
C PRO A 148 10.33 3.60 1.67
N GLU A 149 9.67 4.53 2.35
CA GLU A 149 10.23 5.85 2.65
C GLU A 149 11.47 5.77 3.52
N LYS A 150 11.50 4.85 4.51
CA LYS A 150 12.66 4.63 5.37
C LYS A 150 13.84 4.07 4.60
N ILE A 151 13.58 3.13 3.69
CA ILE A 151 14.59 2.51 2.83
C ILE A 151 15.20 3.55 1.88
N TYR A 152 14.36 4.38 1.25
CA TYR A 152 14.84 5.45 0.39
C TYR A 152 15.65 6.48 1.19
N TYR A 153 15.18 6.87 2.37
CA TYR A 153 15.93 7.75 3.25
C TYR A 153 17.29 7.15 3.62
N PHE A 154 17.35 5.87 3.99
CA PHE A 154 18.60 5.16 4.25
C PHE A 154 19.56 5.23 3.05
N ALA A 155 19.09 4.97 1.83
CA ALA A 155 19.92 5.07 0.62
C ALA A 155 20.51 6.48 0.45
N SER A 156 19.72 7.53 0.71
CA SER A 156 20.20 8.92 0.66
C SER A 156 21.28 9.25 1.71
N GLN A 157 21.29 8.54 2.84
CA GLN A 157 22.32 8.70 3.86
C GLN A 157 23.60 7.94 3.51
N MET A 158 23.48 6.82 2.80
CA MET A 158 24.63 5.98 2.43
C MET A 158 25.35 6.50 1.18
N ASN A 159 24.64 7.17 0.28
CA ASN A 159 25.19 7.68 -0.96
C ASN A 159 24.70 9.11 -1.22
N ASN A 160 25.61 10.08 -1.15
CA ASN A 160 25.29 11.50 -1.34
C ASN A 160 24.76 11.85 -2.74
N LYS A 161 24.93 10.95 -3.73
CA LYS A 161 24.34 11.10 -5.06
C LYS A 161 22.86 10.73 -5.09
N VAL A 162 22.37 9.98 -4.10
CA VAL A 162 20.95 9.64 -3.96
C VAL A 162 20.24 10.83 -3.32
N GLN A 163 19.52 11.60 -4.15
CA GLN A 163 18.70 12.72 -3.68
C GLN A 163 17.30 12.24 -3.34
N TYR A 164 16.92 12.34 -2.06
CA TYR A 164 15.58 11.96 -1.64
C TYR A 164 14.52 12.89 -2.26
N ASN A 165 13.55 12.32 -2.97
CA ASN A 165 12.45 13.06 -3.57
C ASN A 165 11.41 13.50 -2.52
N SER A 166 11.55 14.73 -2.02
CA SER A 166 10.66 15.34 -1.02
C SER A 166 9.22 15.58 -1.49
N ASN A 167 8.88 15.28 -2.75
CA ASN A 167 7.51 15.38 -3.27
C ASN A 167 6.73 14.07 -3.17
N ILE A 168 7.31 13.00 -2.63
CA ILE A 168 6.60 11.76 -2.34
C ILE A 168 5.50 12.06 -1.33
N THR A 169 4.27 11.66 -1.62
CA THR A 169 3.09 11.83 -0.74
C THR A 169 2.46 10.50 -0.33
N HIS A 170 2.88 9.40 -0.98
CA HIS A 170 2.40 8.05 -0.70
C HIS A 170 3.54 7.04 -0.79
N ASN A 171 3.54 6.04 0.10
CA ASN A 171 4.58 5.02 0.19
C ASN A 171 4.84 4.27 -1.13
N CYS A 172 3.80 3.95 -1.90
CA CYS A 172 3.94 3.34 -3.23
C CYS A 172 4.83 4.14 -4.21
N GLN A 173 4.91 5.47 -4.09
CA GLN A 173 5.85 6.26 -4.90
C GLN A 173 7.30 6.01 -4.49
N ALA A 174 7.57 5.87 -3.20
CA ALA A 174 8.89 5.49 -2.71
C ALA A 174 9.27 4.07 -3.18
N CYS A 175 8.32 3.13 -3.23
CA CYS A 175 8.56 1.82 -3.87
C CYS A 175 9.00 1.99 -5.34
N ALA A 176 8.31 2.82 -6.12
CA ALA A 176 8.71 3.05 -7.53
C ALA A 176 10.15 3.57 -7.63
N GLU A 177 10.51 4.57 -6.81
CA GLU A 177 11.88 5.12 -6.77
C GLU A 177 12.90 4.02 -6.44
N ILE A 178 12.64 3.21 -5.40
CA ILE A 178 13.56 2.13 -4.97
C ILE A 178 13.78 1.10 -6.08
N TYR A 179 12.73 0.65 -6.75
CA TYR A 179 12.85 -0.43 -7.74
C TYR A 179 13.29 0.05 -9.12
N GLN A 180 12.99 1.29 -9.49
CA GLN A 180 13.25 1.81 -10.84
C GLN A 180 14.56 2.63 -10.93
N ASN A 181 15.10 3.10 -9.81
CA ASN A 181 16.34 3.88 -9.81
C ASN A 181 17.56 2.97 -9.54
N ASP A 182 18.38 2.75 -10.56
CA ASP A 182 19.56 1.89 -10.46
C ASP A 182 20.57 2.36 -9.42
N LEU A 183 20.72 3.68 -9.23
CA LEU A 183 21.61 4.23 -8.20
C LEU A 183 21.12 3.89 -6.79
N ILE A 184 19.80 3.91 -6.55
CA ILE A 184 19.22 3.51 -5.27
C ILE A 184 19.43 2.01 -5.06
N LYS A 185 19.13 1.18 -6.07
CA LYS A 185 19.34 -0.28 -5.98
C LYS A 185 20.79 -0.65 -5.68
N GLU A 186 21.74 -0.05 -6.39
CA GLU A 186 23.17 -0.28 -6.16
C GLU A 186 23.58 0.14 -4.73
N THR A 187 23.10 1.31 -4.29
CA THR A 187 23.37 1.80 -2.93
C THR A 187 22.83 0.82 -1.87
N LEU A 188 21.61 0.32 -2.04
CA LEU A 188 21.02 -0.65 -1.12
C LEU A 188 21.80 -1.97 -1.14
N LEU A 189 22.17 -2.47 -2.32
CA LEU A 189 22.94 -3.71 -2.47
C LEU A 189 24.30 -3.65 -1.77
N ASN A 190 24.95 -2.47 -1.75
CA ASN A 190 26.26 -2.28 -1.11
C ASN A 190 26.18 -2.03 0.40
N HIS A 191 24.99 -1.78 0.96
CA HIS A 191 24.85 -1.30 2.34
C HIS A 191 23.74 -1.97 3.17
N TRP A 192 22.95 -2.89 2.61
CA TRP A 192 21.83 -3.55 3.30
C TRP A 192 22.24 -4.25 4.61
N GLU A 193 23.47 -4.80 4.67
CA GLU A 193 23.98 -5.50 5.86
C GLU A 193 23.95 -4.62 7.12
N LYS A 194 24.09 -3.29 6.95
CA LYS A 194 24.07 -2.33 8.07
C LYS A 194 22.74 -2.28 8.82
N VAL A 195 21.65 -2.73 8.20
CA VAL A 195 20.30 -2.73 8.79
C VAL A 195 19.73 -4.13 8.96
N TYR A 196 20.42 -5.17 8.48
CA TYR A 196 19.86 -6.50 8.38
C TYR A 196 19.37 -7.04 9.72
N ASP A 197 20.22 -7.02 10.74
CA ASP A 197 19.88 -7.56 12.07
C ASP A 197 18.70 -6.82 12.71
N ASP A 198 18.66 -5.49 12.60
CA ASP A 198 17.58 -4.67 13.14
C ASP A 198 16.25 -4.92 12.41
N VAL A 199 16.29 -4.99 11.07
CA VAL A 199 15.11 -5.30 10.24
C VAL A 199 14.59 -6.70 10.54
N MET A 200 15.47 -7.70 10.64
CA MET A 200 15.07 -9.08 10.94
C MET A 200 14.54 -9.23 12.37
N PHE A 201 15.11 -8.51 13.34
CA PHE A 201 14.58 -8.47 14.70
C PHE A 201 13.15 -7.91 14.74
N LYS A 202 12.94 -6.75 14.09
CA LYS A 202 11.60 -6.14 13.98
C LYS A 202 10.63 -7.00 13.18
N TYR A 203 11.10 -7.70 12.14
CA TYR A 203 10.31 -8.68 11.40
C TYR A 203 9.78 -9.78 12.32
N GLU A 204 10.65 -10.38 13.14
CA GLU A 204 10.25 -11.43 14.08
C GLU A 204 9.24 -10.94 15.13
N LEU A 205 9.43 -9.72 15.65
CA LEU A 205 8.46 -9.11 16.57
C LEU A 205 7.10 -8.89 15.91
N LYS A 206 7.09 -8.26 14.73
CA LYS A 206 5.87 -7.97 13.98
C LYS A 206 5.15 -9.26 13.57
N ARG A 207 5.89 -10.29 13.12
CA ARG A 207 5.34 -11.60 12.73
C ARG A 207 4.62 -12.29 13.89
N LYS A 208 5.19 -12.28 15.09
CA LYS A 208 4.57 -12.86 16.30
C LYS A 208 3.30 -12.11 16.69
N GLN A 209 3.30 -10.78 16.60
CA GLN A 209 2.11 -9.98 16.84
C GLN A 209 0.98 -10.36 15.87
N PHE A 210 1.26 -10.45 14.57
CA PHE A 210 0.27 -10.85 13.57
C PHE A 210 -0.31 -12.25 13.79
N GLN A 211 0.53 -13.23 14.13
CA GLN A 211 0.05 -14.58 14.44
C GLN A 211 -0.90 -14.58 15.66
N THR A 212 -0.58 -13.76 16.66
CA THR A 212 -1.39 -13.62 17.86
C THR A 212 -2.75 -12.99 17.54
N GLU A 213 -2.78 -11.88 16.79
CA GLU A 213 -4.01 -11.19 16.38
C GLU A 213 -4.91 -12.07 15.49
N ALA A 214 -4.33 -12.80 14.53
CA ALA A 214 -5.08 -13.74 13.69
C ALA A 214 -5.70 -14.90 14.50
N SER A 215 -5.06 -15.31 15.60
CA SER A 215 -5.59 -16.35 16.50
C SER A 215 -6.80 -15.86 17.30
N PHE A 216 -6.87 -14.56 17.60
CA PHE A 216 -8.00 -13.94 18.30
C PHE A 216 -9.20 -13.64 17.39
N ALA A 217 -8.99 -13.48 16.08
CA ALA A 217 -10.06 -13.24 15.11
C ALA A 217 -10.90 -14.49 14.76
N ILE A 218 -10.58 -15.66 15.33
CA ILE A 218 -11.27 -16.95 15.12
C ILE A 218 -12.29 -17.24 16.24
N TYR A 219 -12.42 -16.36 17.25
CA TYR A 219 -13.39 -16.50 18.35
C TYR A 219 -14.49 -15.43 18.31
#